data_AF-A0ABC9UFG4-F1
#
_entry.id   AF-A0ABC9UFG4-F1
#
_cell.length_a   1.000
_cell.length_b   1.000
_cell.length_c   1.000
_cell.angle_alpha   90.00
_cell.angle_beta   90.00
_cell.angle_gamma   90.00
#
_symmetry.space_group_name_H-M   'P 1'
#
loop_
_entity.id
_entity.type
_entity.pdbx_description
1 polymer ?
#
loop_
_entity_poly.entity_id
_entity_poly.type
_entity_poly.pdbx_seq_one_letter_code
_entity_poly.pdbx_strand_id
1 'polypeptide(L)'
;MWLLDQWAERHIRDAQKKGEFDDLPGSGEPLALDDDSHIAPELRAGYRLLKNAGCLPPELEQRREAVELADLLREIRHDDPRHSELSRRLALLELKLRQAGMNTNFLHGEYGEYGERLMQKISEE
;
A
#
# COMPACT_ATOMS: atom_id res chain seq x y z
N MET A 1 5.07 -36.94 -7.30
CA MET A 1 4.46 -35.79 -6.62
C MET A 1 5.16 -35.61 -5.29
N TRP A 2 5.67 -34.41 -4.99
CA TRP A 2 6.48 -34.12 -3.80
C TRP A 2 5.62 -34.20 -2.52
N LEU A 3 6.29 -34.33 -1.35
CA LEU A 3 5.61 -34.40 -0.05
C LEU A 3 4.73 -33.16 0.22
N LEU A 4 5.18 -31.99 -0.22
CA LEU A 4 4.45 -30.72 -0.09
C LEU A 4 3.12 -30.74 -0.86
N ASP A 5 3.13 -31.27 -2.08
CA ASP A 5 1.93 -31.39 -2.92
C ASP A 5 0.86 -32.23 -2.23
N GLN A 6 1.26 -33.37 -1.64
CA GLN A 6 0.33 -34.25 -0.93
C GLN A 6 -0.27 -33.60 0.31
N TRP A 7 0.53 -32.80 1.02
CA TRP A 7 0.09 -32.09 2.21
C TRP A 7 -0.89 -30.96 1.87
N ALA A 8 -0.58 -30.17 0.83
CA ALA A 8 -1.48 -29.14 0.30
C ALA A 8 -2.81 -29.74 -0.18
N GLU A 9 -2.76 -30.82 -0.97
CA GLU A 9 -3.96 -31.51 -1.47
C GLU A 9 -4.85 -32.02 -0.33
N ARG A 10 -4.24 -32.55 0.75
CA ARG A 10 -4.97 -33.01 1.92
C ARG A 10 -5.71 -31.86 2.61
N HIS A 11 -5.04 -30.72 2.80
CA HIS A 11 -5.66 -29.54 3.41
C HIS A 11 -6.84 -29.01 2.58
N ILE A 12 -6.69 -28.95 1.26
CA ILE A 12 -7.76 -28.50 0.35
C ILE A 12 -8.98 -29.42 0.47
N ARG A 13 -8.77 -30.75 0.46
CA ARG A 13 -9.86 -31.73 0.59
C ARG A 13 -10.56 -31.67 1.94
N ASP A 14 -9.81 -31.45 3.02
CA ASP A 14 -10.39 -31.35 4.36
C ASP A 14 -11.23 -30.07 4.50
N ALA A 15 -10.80 -28.94 3.91
CA ALA A 15 -11.59 -27.70 3.84
C ALA A 15 -12.88 -27.89 3.02
N GLN A 16 -12.80 -28.55 1.85
CA GLN A 16 -13.97 -28.90 1.04
C GLN A 16 -14.98 -29.73 1.81
N LYS A 17 -14.55 -30.78 2.52
CA LYS A 17 -15.45 -31.65 3.30
C LYS A 17 -16.16 -30.92 4.44
N LYS A 18 -15.54 -29.87 4.98
CA LYS A 18 -16.14 -29.03 6.02
C LYS A 18 -17.09 -27.96 5.46
N GLY A 19 -17.18 -27.83 4.14
CA GLY A 19 -17.95 -26.77 3.50
C GLY A 19 -17.32 -25.39 3.67
N GLU A 20 -16.00 -25.29 3.93
CA GLU A 20 -15.32 -23.98 4.11
C GLU A 20 -15.31 -23.15 2.81
N PHE A 21 -15.67 -23.75 1.67
CA PHE A 21 -15.82 -23.06 0.38
C PHE A 21 -17.28 -22.82 -0.03
N ASP A 22 -18.24 -23.23 0.80
CA ASP A 22 -19.66 -23.01 0.56
C ASP A 22 -20.07 -21.62 1.08
N ASP A 23 -21.01 -20.96 0.39
CA ASP A 23 -21.57 -19.65 0.76
C ASP A 23 -20.55 -18.54 1.07
N LEU A 24 -19.39 -18.56 0.39
CA LEU A 24 -18.41 -17.49 0.51
C LEU A 24 -19.01 -16.13 0.11
N PRO A 25 -18.61 -15.03 0.77
CA PRO A 25 -19.04 -13.69 0.38
C PRO A 25 -18.77 -13.44 -1.13
N GLY A 26 -19.81 -13.06 -1.86
CA GLY A 26 -19.75 -12.85 -3.32
C GLY A 26 -19.91 -14.12 -4.17
N SER A 27 -20.27 -15.27 -3.57
CA SER A 27 -20.56 -16.50 -4.31
C SER A 27 -21.73 -16.30 -5.29
N GLY A 28 -21.51 -16.62 -6.56
CA GLY A 28 -22.48 -16.44 -7.64
C GLY A 28 -22.56 -15.01 -8.22
N GLU A 29 -21.85 -14.06 -7.63
CA GLU A 29 -21.75 -12.69 -8.16
C GLU A 29 -20.62 -12.56 -9.20
N PRO A 30 -20.69 -11.58 -10.12
CA PRO A 30 -19.58 -11.28 -11.00
C PRO A 30 -18.30 -10.94 -10.23
N LEU A 31 -17.17 -11.48 -10.65
CA LEU A 31 -15.88 -11.18 -10.04
C LEU A 31 -15.55 -9.69 -10.19
N ALA A 32 -15.26 -9.02 -9.08
CA ALA A 32 -14.63 -7.71 -9.09
C ALA A 32 -13.16 -7.87 -9.51
N LEU A 33 -12.84 -7.47 -10.73
CA LEU A 33 -11.47 -7.51 -11.24
C LEU A 33 -10.73 -6.23 -10.86
N ASP A 34 -9.57 -6.39 -10.22
CA ASP A 34 -8.64 -5.30 -10.00
C ASP A 34 -8.10 -4.74 -11.34
N ASP A 35 -7.88 -3.43 -11.39
CA ASP A 35 -7.20 -2.78 -12.52
C ASP A 35 -5.68 -3.01 -12.47
N ASP A 36 -5.26 -4.15 -13.00
CA ASP A 36 -3.85 -4.52 -13.14
C ASP A 36 -3.26 -4.12 -14.51
N SER A 37 -3.86 -3.14 -15.20
CA SER A 37 -3.43 -2.75 -16.57
C SER A 37 -1.98 -2.25 -16.64
N HIS A 38 -1.47 -1.74 -15.53
CA HIS A 38 -0.08 -1.28 -15.36
C HIS A 38 0.92 -2.42 -15.12
N ILE A 39 0.44 -3.66 -14.96
CA ILE A 39 1.24 -4.84 -14.66
C ILE A 39 1.28 -5.75 -15.88
N ALA A 40 2.49 -6.17 -16.25
CA ALA A 40 2.70 -7.15 -17.32
C ALA A 40 1.89 -8.44 -17.05
N PRO A 41 1.20 -9.03 -18.04
CA PRO A 41 0.31 -10.18 -17.84
C PRO A 41 0.92 -11.33 -17.03
N GLU A 42 2.19 -11.63 -17.28
CA GLU A 42 2.97 -12.67 -16.62
C GLU A 42 3.23 -12.41 -15.13
N LEU A 43 3.18 -11.16 -14.67
CA LEU A 43 3.44 -10.76 -13.28
C LEU A 43 2.16 -10.62 -12.44
N ARG A 44 0.98 -10.54 -13.06
CA ARG A 44 -0.29 -10.26 -12.37
C ARG A 44 -0.64 -11.28 -11.30
N ALA A 45 -0.40 -12.57 -11.55
CA ALA A 45 -0.69 -13.63 -10.59
C ALA A 45 0.16 -13.49 -9.32
N GLY A 46 1.46 -13.23 -9.47
CA GLY A 46 2.36 -12.99 -8.34
C GLY A 46 2.01 -11.71 -7.58
N TYR A 47 1.71 -10.63 -8.30
CA TYR A 47 1.29 -9.37 -7.70
C TYR A 47 0.01 -9.52 -6.85
N ARG A 48 -1.03 -10.19 -7.38
CA ARG A 48 -2.28 -10.45 -6.64
C ARG A 48 -2.07 -11.29 -5.40
N LEU A 49 -1.22 -12.32 -5.48
CA LEU A 49 -0.90 -13.16 -4.33
C LEU A 49 -0.27 -12.33 -3.20
N LEU A 50 0.70 -11.48 -3.54
CA LEU A 50 1.36 -10.59 -2.57
C LEU A 50 0.39 -9.54 -2.01
N LYS A 51 -0.41 -8.90 -2.87
CA LYS A 51 -1.45 -7.94 -2.45
C LYS A 51 -2.43 -8.57 -1.46
N ASN A 52 -2.93 -9.77 -1.76
CA ASN A 52 -3.87 -10.49 -0.89
C ASN A 52 -3.23 -10.95 0.43
N ALA A 53 -1.92 -11.21 0.44
CA ALA A 53 -1.16 -11.52 1.65
C ALA A 53 -0.85 -10.28 2.51
N GLY A 54 -1.25 -9.07 2.07
CA GLY A 54 -0.95 -7.81 2.75
C GLY A 54 0.49 -7.35 2.58
N CYS A 55 1.24 -7.90 1.61
CA CYS A 55 2.57 -7.43 1.28
C CYS A 55 2.47 -6.07 0.58
N LEU A 56 2.92 -5.01 1.25
CA LEU A 56 3.00 -3.68 0.66
C LEU A 56 4.18 -3.66 -0.34
N PRO A 57 3.99 -3.16 -1.58
CA PRO A 57 5.10 -2.81 -2.45
C PRO A 57 6.10 -1.91 -1.72
N PRO A 58 7.42 -2.07 -1.94
CA PRO A 58 8.45 -1.33 -1.21
C PRO A 58 8.28 0.19 -1.36
N GLU A 59 7.73 0.66 -2.47
CA GLU A 59 7.43 2.07 -2.73
C GLU A 59 6.33 2.60 -1.79
N LEU A 60 5.31 1.79 -1.51
CA LEU A 60 4.24 2.17 -0.59
C LEU A 60 4.72 2.14 0.87
N GLU A 61 5.64 1.24 1.22
CA GLU A 61 6.24 1.21 2.55
C GLU A 61 7.12 2.45 2.78
N GLN A 62 7.96 2.79 1.81
CA GLN A 62 8.77 4.02 1.81
C GLN A 62 7.88 5.27 1.86
N ARG A 63 6.74 5.26 1.17
CA ARG A 63 5.75 6.35 1.24
C ARG A 63 5.19 6.51 2.65
N ARG A 64 4.82 5.41 3.31
CA ARG A 64 4.32 5.45 4.70
C ARG A 64 5.37 6.01 5.64
N GLU A 65 6.61 5.52 5.54
CA GLU A 65 7.75 5.99 6.34
C GLU A 65 8.00 7.50 6.12
N ALA A 66 7.92 7.97 4.87
CA ALA A 66 8.11 9.38 4.55
C ALA A 66 7.04 10.29 5.18
N VAL A 67 5.78 9.83 5.24
CA VAL A 67 4.69 10.56 5.94
C VAL A 67 4.96 10.59 7.44
N GLU A 68 5.27 9.45 8.06
CA GLU A 68 5.55 9.36 9.49
C GLU A 68 6.72 10.28 9.90
N LEU A 69 7.78 10.34 9.08
CA LEU A 69 8.92 11.23 9.32
C LEU A 69 8.57 12.71 9.15
N ALA A 70 7.74 13.05 8.17
CA ALA A 70 7.27 14.43 7.98
C ALA A 70 6.40 14.89 9.16
N ASP A 71 5.54 14.02 9.68
CA ASP A 71 4.72 14.29 10.86
C ASP A 71 5.58 14.51 12.10
N LEU A 72 6.54 13.62 12.33
CA LEU A 72 7.49 13.72 13.44
C LEU A 72 8.32 15.02 13.37
N LEU A 73 8.76 15.42 12.17
CA LEU A 73 9.49 16.68 11.96
C LEU A 73 8.64 17.93 12.25
N ARG A 74 7.30 17.86 12.09
CA ARG A 74 6.40 18.96 12.47
C ARG A 74 6.26 19.09 13.98
N GLU A 75 6.40 18.01 14.73
CA GLU A 75 6.26 18.01 16.19
C GLU A 75 7.58 18.33 16.92
N ILE A 76 8.72 18.00 16.33
CA ILE A 76 10.05 18.22 16.95
C ILE A 76 10.52 19.66 16.75
N ARG A 77 11.11 20.24 17.81
CA ARG A 77 11.74 21.57 17.73
C ARG A 77 12.96 21.55 16.81
N HIS A 78 13.08 22.58 15.99
CA HIS A 78 14.17 22.72 15.00
C HIS A 78 15.60 22.77 15.59
N ASP A 79 15.75 23.07 16.89
CA ASP A 79 17.04 23.14 17.59
C ASP A 79 17.53 21.78 18.12
N ASP A 80 16.72 20.74 18.05
CA ASP A 80 17.09 19.38 18.45
C ASP A 80 18.03 18.76 17.39
N PRO A 81 19.18 18.18 17.78
CA PRO A 81 20.06 17.44 16.87
C PRO A 81 19.33 16.36 16.04
N ARG A 82 18.28 15.76 16.60
CA ARG A 82 17.45 14.74 15.92
C ARG A 82 16.69 15.30 14.71
N HIS A 83 16.36 16.60 14.72
CA HIS A 83 15.68 17.24 13.61
C HIS A 83 16.51 17.18 12.32
N SER A 84 17.82 17.43 12.43
CA SER A 84 18.75 17.38 11.28
C SER A 84 18.89 15.96 10.72
N GLU A 85 18.93 14.96 11.58
CA GLU A 85 19.02 13.55 11.18
C GLU A 85 17.75 13.07 10.46
N LEU A 86 16.58 13.35 11.04
CA LEU A 86 15.29 12.98 10.49
C LEU A 86 15.02 13.69 9.15
N SER A 87 15.39 14.97 9.03
CA SER A 87 15.29 15.72 7.78
C SER A 87 16.15 15.11 6.66
N ARG A 88 17.38 14.67 6.98
CA ARG A 88 18.23 13.98 6.01
C ARG A 88 17.65 12.64 5.57
N ARG A 89 17.08 11.88 6.51
CA ARG A 89 16.41 10.59 6.22
C ARG A 89 15.20 10.81 5.31
N LEU A 90 14.39 11.82 5.58
CA LEU A 90 13.23 12.17 4.77
C LEU A 90 13.66 12.56 3.33
N ALA A 91 14.71 13.37 3.18
CA ALA A 91 15.23 13.73 1.86
C ALA A 91 15.73 12.53 1.05
N LEU A 92 16.36 11.55 1.70
CA LEU A 92 16.79 10.31 1.05
C LEU A 92 15.60 9.48 0.57
N LEU A 93 14.56 9.34 1.41
CA LEU A 93 13.33 8.62 1.06
C LEU A 93 12.60 9.30 -0.09
N GLU A 94 12.51 10.63 -0.06
CA GLU A 94 11.92 11.39 -1.15
C GLU A 94 12.64 11.15 -2.47
N LEU A 95 13.98 11.16 -2.47
CA LEU A 95 14.77 10.89 -3.67
C LEU A 95 14.50 9.48 -4.22
N LYS A 96 14.42 8.47 -3.35
CA LYS A 96 14.09 7.08 -3.74
C LYS A 96 12.70 6.98 -4.36
N LEU A 97 11.71 7.63 -3.75
CA LEU A 97 10.34 7.66 -4.27
C LEU A 97 10.28 8.33 -5.66
N ARG A 98 10.98 9.45 -5.85
CA ARG A 98 11.07 10.11 -7.17
C ARG A 98 11.73 9.22 -8.22
N GLN A 99 12.81 8.50 -7.86
CA GLN A 99 13.46 7.55 -8.78
C GLN A 99 12.55 6.38 -9.15
N ALA A 100 11.69 5.94 -8.24
CA ALA A 100 10.65 4.94 -8.49
C ALA A 100 9.45 5.49 -9.28
N GLY A 101 9.47 6.76 -9.71
CA GLY A 101 8.37 7.39 -10.45
C GLY A 101 7.17 7.80 -9.59
N MET A 102 7.31 7.80 -8.26
CA MET A 102 6.24 8.18 -7.34
C MET A 102 6.16 9.69 -7.17
N ASN A 103 4.94 10.23 -7.05
CA ASN A 103 4.72 11.64 -6.71
C ASN A 103 5.07 11.91 -5.24
N THR A 104 5.86 12.95 -4.96
CA THR A 104 6.28 13.33 -3.58
C THR A 104 5.69 14.65 -3.08
N ASN A 105 4.74 15.24 -3.81
CA ASN A 105 4.11 16.52 -3.45
C ASN A 105 3.34 16.44 -2.12
N PHE A 106 2.93 15.22 -1.73
CA PHE A 106 2.29 14.97 -0.44
C PHE A 106 3.18 15.33 0.77
N LEU A 107 4.50 15.37 0.62
CA LEU A 107 5.44 15.76 1.69
C LEU A 107 5.53 17.27 1.90
N HIS A 108 5.12 18.06 0.90
CA HIS A 108 5.35 19.51 0.85
C HIS A 108 4.10 20.32 1.22
N GLY A 109 3.02 19.66 1.64
CA GLY A 109 1.80 20.35 2.09
C GLY A 109 0.90 20.88 0.97
N GLU A 110 1.19 20.62 -0.32
CA GLU A 110 0.34 21.06 -1.43
C GLU A 110 -1.10 20.49 -1.35
N TYR A 111 -1.28 19.35 -0.67
CA TYR A 111 -2.62 18.80 -0.38
C TYR A 111 -3.35 19.52 0.77
N GLY A 112 -2.65 20.25 1.64
CA GLY A 112 -3.26 21.07 2.69
C GLY A 112 -3.96 22.28 2.11
N GLU A 113 -3.27 23.06 1.26
CA GLU A 113 -3.89 24.20 0.58
C GLU A 113 -4.99 23.77 -0.42
N TYR A 114 -4.77 22.67 -1.16
CA TYR A 114 -5.78 22.18 -2.11
C TYR A 114 -6.99 21.59 -1.38
N GLY A 115 -6.78 20.86 -0.28
CA GLY A 115 -7.84 20.32 0.57
C GLY A 115 -8.66 21.40 1.26
N GLU A 116 -8.02 22.45 1.79
CA GLU A 116 -8.72 23.61 2.36
C GLU A 116 -9.57 24.34 1.30
N ARG A 117 -9.02 24.57 0.10
CA ARG A 117 -9.77 25.18 -1.01
C ARG A 117 -10.93 24.30 -1.49
N LEU A 118 -10.77 22.97 -1.46
CA LEU A 118 -11.83 22.03 -1.82
C LEU A 118 -12.94 22.02 -0.76
N MET A 119 -12.57 21.99 0.52
CA MET A 119 -13.51 22.06 1.64
C MET A 119 -14.29 23.38 1.65
N GLN A 120 -13.63 24.50 1.31
CA GLN A 120 -14.25 25.80 1.19
C GLN A 120 -15.30 25.82 0.07
N LYS A 121 -15.00 25.24 -1.10
CA LYS A 121 -15.95 25.10 -2.21
C LYS A 121 -17.13 24.17 -1.89
N ILE A 122 -16.88 23.07 -1.18
CA ILE A 122 -17.95 22.13 -0.78
C ILE A 122 -18.86 22.75 0.30
N SER A 123 -18.35 23.66 1.14
CA SER A 123 -19.15 24.38 2.12
C SER A 123 -19.94 25.58 1.56
N GLU A 124 -19.65 25.99 0.33
CA GLU A 124 -20.32 27.10 -0.37
C GLU A 124 -21.44 26.63 -1.33
N GLU A 125 -21.66 25.31 -1.46
CA GLU A 125 -22.85 24.68 -2.09
C GLU A 125 -23.86 24.21 -1.03
#